data_AF-A0A925G3V6-F1
#
_entry.id   AF-A0A925G3V6-F1
#
_cell.length_a   1.000
_cell.length_b   1.000
_cell.length_c   1.000
_cell.angle_alpha   90.00
_cell.angle_beta   90.00
_cell.angle_gamma   90.00
#
_symmetry.space_group_name_H-M   'P 1'
#
loop_
_entity.id
_entity.type
_entity.pdbx_description
1 polymer ?
#
loop_
_entity_poly.entity_id
_entity_poly.type
_entity_poly.pdbx_seq_one_letter_code
_entity_poly.pdbx_strand_id
1 'polypeptide(L)'
;MKKRTKRLVGIAALAVGSLGATGAVLMRMKNFRVRKEEKAPDVWARPGMQVTFRAEVMPGRDASERVYRVKELLPSGRVVLHEFAGEHAERAFEPIR
;
A
#
# COMPACT_ATOMS: atom_id res chain seq x y z
N MET A 1 -9.95 48.76 -13.93
CA MET A 1 -9.63 47.36 -14.33
C MET A 1 -8.12 47.19 -14.23
N LYS A 2 -7.64 46.10 -13.62
CA LYS A 2 -6.30 45.97 -13.02
C LYS A 2 -5.46 44.85 -13.68
N LYS A 3 -4.20 45.20 -13.99
CA LYS A 3 -2.95 44.41 -13.93
C LYS A 3 -2.46 43.59 -15.16
N ARG A 4 -1.47 44.22 -15.81
CA ARG A 4 -0.21 43.71 -16.43
C ARG A 4 0.18 42.26 -16.12
N THR A 5 0.61 41.52 -17.16
CA THR A 5 1.66 40.49 -17.01
C THR A 5 2.61 40.51 -18.20
N LYS A 6 3.90 40.69 -17.89
CA LYS A 6 5.06 40.81 -18.77
C LYS A 6 5.45 39.41 -19.28
N ARG A 7 5.77 39.27 -20.57
CA ARG A 7 6.50 38.10 -21.11
C ARG A 7 7.93 38.55 -21.39
N LEU A 8 8.88 38.08 -20.57
CA LEU A 8 10.30 38.33 -20.79
C LEU A 8 10.90 37.12 -21.50
N VAL A 9 11.44 37.43 -22.68
CA VAL A 9 12.29 36.59 -23.52
C VAL A 9 13.60 36.34 -22.77
N GLY A 10 13.87 35.08 -22.41
CA GLY A 10 15.13 34.65 -21.81
C GLY A 10 16.03 34.05 -22.88
N ILE A 11 17.00 34.83 -23.36
CA ILE A 11 18.03 34.43 -24.30
C ILE A 11 19.03 33.55 -23.54
N ALA A 12 19.15 32.27 -23.90
CA ALA A 12 20.12 31.36 -23.32
C ALA A 12 21.48 31.56 -24.02
N ALA A 13 22.43 32.18 -23.32
CA ALA A 13 23.82 32.29 -23.77
C ALA A 13 24.50 30.93 -23.66
N LEU A 14 24.86 30.34 -24.80
CA LEU A 14 25.74 29.18 -24.89
C LEU A 14 27.18 29.65 -24.66
N ALA A 15 27.71 29.41 -23.46
CA ALA A 15 29.12 29.64 -23.14
C ALA A 15 29.93 28.37 -23.37
N VAL A 16 30.83 28.43 -24.34
CA VAL A 16 31.80 27.40 -24.73
C VAL A 16 33.04 27.50 -23.83
N GLY A 17 33.50 26.36 -23.30
CA GLY A 17 34.93 26.09 -23.04
C GLY A 17 35.42 26.20 -21.59
N SER A 18 35.72 25.06 -20.95
CA SER A 18 37.06 24.70 -20.45
C SER A 18 37.03 23.39 -19.64
N LEU A 19 38.04 22.56 -19.87
CA LEU A 19 38.32 21.29 -19.22
C LEU A 19 38.66 21.47 -17.73
N GLY A 20 38.29 20.50 -16.87
CA GLY A 20 38.97 20.30 -15.58
C GLY A 20 38.07 19.94 -14.38
N ALA A 21 38.10 18.67 -13.98
CA ALA A 21 38.08 18.18 -12.59
C ALA A 21 37.27 18.96 -11.51
N THR A 22 35.97 19.16 -11.70
CA THR A 22 35.05 19.60 -10.62
C THR A 22 33.79 18.73 -10.54
N GLY A 23 33.93 17.43 -10.81
CA GLY A 23 32.84 16.46 -10.65
C GLY A 23 32.49 16.08 -9.20
N ALA A 24 33.14 16.67 -8.18
CA ALA A 24 33.08 16.18 -6.80
C ALA A 24 32.25 17.02 -5.81
N VAL A 25 31.75 18.21 -6.16
CA VAL A 25 31.18 19.15 -5.17
C VAL A 25 29.69 19.49 -5.38
N LEU A 26 28.98 18.79 -6.28
CA LEU A 26 27.55 19.07 -6.52
C LEU A 26 26.63 17.84 -6.50
N MET A 27 26.93 16.81 -5.69
CA MET A 27 25.88 15.94 -5.15
C MET A 27 25.14 16.65 -4.01
N ARG A 28 24.44 17.68 -4.46
CA ARG A 28 23.32 18.35 -3.84
C ARG A 28 22.37 17.33 -3.23
N MET A 29 22.17 17.44 -1.92
CA MET A 29 20.92 17.14 -1.21
C MET A 29 19.75 16.97 -2.18
N LYS A 30 19.40 15.73 -2.50
CA LYS A 30 18.13 15.40 -3.11
C LYS A 30 17.79 13.95 -2.80
N ASN A 31 17.01 13.83 -1.74
CA ASN A 31 15.97 12.83 -1.64
C ASN A 31 16.44 11.41 -1.27
N PHE A 32 17.02 11.29 -0.08
CA PHE A 32 16.47 10.29 0.85
C PHE A 32 15.04 10.71 1.20
N ARG A 33 14.15 10.62 0.20
CA ARG A 33 12.77 10.26 0.46
C ARG A 33 12.92 8.85 1.01
N VAL A 34 13.11 8.77 2.33
CA VAL A 34 12.49 7.70 3.09
C VAL A 34 11.08 7.69 2.55
N ARG A 35 10.81 6.72 1.66
CA ARG A 35 9.46 6.39 1.30
C ARG A 35 8.87 6.10 2.66
N LYS A 36 8.11 7.06 3.18
CA LYS A 36 7.16 6.80 4.23
C LYS A 36 6.39 5.63 3.64
N GLU A 37 6.72 4.45 4.13
CA GLU A 37 5.91 3.26 3.93
C GLU A 37 4.57 3.76 4.45
N GLU A 38 3.71 4.23 3.53
CA GLU A 38 2.32 4.41 3.84
C GLU A 38 1.93 3.01 4.27
N LYS A 39 1.91 2.80 5.59
CA LYS A 39 1.44 1.57 6.22
C LYS A 39 0.22 1.23 5.41
N ALA A 40 0.33 0.20 4.58
CA ALA A 40 -0.81 -0.31 3.87
C ALA A 40 -1.89 -0.44 4.96
N PRO A 41 -3.13 0.04 4.71
CA PRO A 41 -4.18 -0.10 5.70
C PRO A 41 -4.10 -1.52 6.26
N ASP A 42 -4.15 -1.65 7.58
CA ASP A 42 -3.93 -2.90 8.28
C ASP A 42 -5.01 -3.90 7.85
N VAL A 43 -4.73 -4.59 6.74
CA VAL A 43 -5.69 -5.41 6.01
C VAL A 43 -5.42 -6.83 6.46
N TRP A 44 -6.22 -7.27 7.43
CA TRP A 44 -6.09 -8.58 8.07
C TRP A 44 -6.40 -9.74 7.12
N ALA A 45 -7.10 -9.52 6.01
CA ALA A 45 -7.46 -10.56 5.05
C ALA A 45 -7.40 -10.09 3.60
N ARG A 46 -7.06 -11.00 2.67
CA ARG A 46 -7.02 -10.72 1.23
C ARG A 46 -7.72 -11.84 0.44
N PRO A 47 -8.33 -11.55 -0.72
CA PRO A 47 -8.82 -12.59 -1.62
C PRO A 47 -7.75 -13.66 -1.87
N GLY A 48 -8.14 -14.93 -1.77
CA GLY A 48 -7.27 -16.09 -1.90
C GLY A 48 -6.52 -16.50 -0.63
N MET A 49 -6.57 -15.72 0.45
CA MET A 49 -5.94 -16.05 1.73
C MET A 49 -6.71 -17.14 2.48
N GLN A 50 -6.00 -18.03 3.18
CA GLN A 50 -6.63 -18.99 4.08
C GLN A 50 -6.87 -18.36 5.45
N VAL A 51 -8.05 -18.63 6.01
CA VAL A 51 -8.44 -18.22 7.35
C VAL A 51 -9.07 -19.40 8.07
N THR A 52 -8.80 -19.51 9.36
CA THR A 52 -9.32 -20.61 10.20
C THR A 52 -10.34 -20.05 11.17
N PHE A 53 -11.56 -20.57 11.18
CA PHE A 53 -12.54 -20.18 12.20
C PHE A 53 -12.09 -20.64 13.58
N ARG A 54 -12.33 -19.82 14.60
CA ARG A 54 -12.11 -20.20 16.00
C ARG A 54 -13.01 -21.38 16.37
N ALA A 55 -12.50 -22.28 17.21
CA ALA A 55 -13.26 -23.43 17.68
C ALA A 55 -14.55 -23.02 18.41
N GLU A 56 -14.53 -21.86 19.07
CA GLU A 56 -15.71 -21.27 19.73
C GLU A 56 -16.84 -20.91 18.74
N VAL A 57 -16.48 -20.56 17.50
CA VAL A 57 -17.46 -20.18 16.47
C VAL A 57 -18.00 -21.41 15.75
N MET A 58 -17.17 -22.44 15.56
CA MET A 58 -17.54 -23.70 14.92
C MET A 58 -17.19 -24.88 15.83
N PRO A 59 -17.97 -25.13 16.90
CA PRO A 59 -17.72 -26.26 17.79
C PRO A 59 -17.98 -27.59 17.08
N GLY A 60 -17.29 -28.64 17.52
CA GLY A 60 -17.45 -29.99 16.97
C GLY A 60 -16.82 -30.21 15.59
N ARG A 61 -15.95 -29.29 15.14
CA ARG A 61 -15.17 -29.44 13.91
C ARG A 61 -13.67 -29.39 14.19
N ASP A 62 -12.92 -30.22 13.49
CA ASP A 62 -11.47 -30.21 13.56
C ASP A 62 -10.88 -28.94 12.95
N ALA A 63 -9.62 -28.62 13.30
CA ALA A 63 -8.95 -27.43 12.77
C ALA A 63 -8.93 -27.41 11.23
N SER A 64 -8.70 -28.57 10.60
CA SER A 64 -8.69 -28.72 9.15
C SER A 64 -10.04 -28.44 8.49
N GLU A 65 -11.15 -28.70 9.19
CA GLU A 65 -12.52 -28.47 8.70
C GLU A 65 -13.01 -27.03 8.94
N ARG A 66 -12.22 -26.23 9.66
CA ARG A 66 -12.46 -24.81 9.96
C ARG A 66 -11.66 -23.87 9.06
N VAL A 67 -10.85 -24.41 8.14
CA VAL A 67 -10.04 -23.64 7.19
C VAL A 67 -10.85 -23.33 5.94
N TYR A 68 -10.96 -22.05 5.62
CA TYR A 68 -11.63 -21.56 4.42
C TYR A 68 -10.75 -20.57 3.67
N ARG A 69 -11.08 -20.35 2.41
CA ARG A 69 -10.41 -19.37 1.56
C ARG A 69 -11.25 -18.11 1.45
N VAL A 70 -10.64 -16.95 1.65
CA VAL A 70 -11.28 -15.66 1.45
C VAL A 70 -11.57 -15.47 -0.04
N LYS A 71 -12.82 -15.20 -0.37
CA LYS A 71 -13.26 -14.85 -1.72
C LYS A 71 -13.13 -13.35 -1.95
N GLU A 72 -13.62 -12.55 -1.00
CA GLU A 72 -13.66 -11.10 -1.10
C GLU A 72 -13.55 -10.47 0.28
N LEU A 73 -12.84 -9.35 0.37
CA LEU A 73 -12.85 -8.46 1.54
C LEU A 73 -13.76 -7.28 1.24
N LEU A 74 -14.81 -7.12 2.04
CA LEU A 74 -15.79 -6.06 1.88
C LEU A 74 -15.26 -4.73 2.46
N PRO A 75 -15.77 -3.57 2.00
CA PRO A 75 -15.44 -2.27 2.58
C PRO A 75 -15.79 -2.15 4.08
N SER A 76 -16.66 -3.02 4.59
CA SER A 76 -17.00 -3.13 6.02
C SER A 76 -15.90 -3.77 6.87
N GLY A 77 -14.86 -4.33 6.26
CA GLY A 77 -13.82 -5.12 6.93
C GLY A 77 -14.21 -6.58 7.19
N ARG A 78 -15.40 -7.00 6.75
CA ARG A 78 -15.85 -8.41 6.76
C ARG A 78 -15.35 -9.14 5.52
N VAL A 79 -15.26 -10.47 5.61
CA VAL A 79 -14.89 -11.34 4.50
C VAL A 79 -16.06 -12.21 4.07
N VAL A 80 -16.14 -12.44 2.77
CA VAL A 80 -16.93 -13.51 2.16
C VAL A 80 -15.97 -14.65 1.83
N LEU A 81 -16.39 -15.88 2.08
CA LEU A 81 -15.55 -17.06 1.91
C LEU A 81 -15.98 -17.87 0.68
N HIS A 82 -15.05 -18.67 0.16
CA HIS A 82 -15.38 -19.72 -0.80
C HIS A 82 -16.14 -20.84 -0.10
N GLU A 83 -17.25 -21.27 -0.71
CA GLU A 83 -18.06 -22.43 -0.27
C GLU A 83 -18.65 -22.33 1.15
N PHE A 84 -18.62 -21.13 1.76
CA PHE A 84 -19.23 -20.86 3.06
C PHE A 84 -20.03 -19.56 2.98
N ALA A 85 -21.34 -19.67 3.18
CA ALA A 85 -22.26 -18.57 2.98
C ALA A 85 -22.23 -17.56 4.14
N GLY A 86 -22.34 -16.28 3.79
CA GLY A 86 -22.43 -15.18 4.74
C GLY A 86 -21.21 -14.27 4.77
N GLU A 87 -21.30 -13.25 5.61
CA GLU A 87 -20.23 -12.29 5.88
C GLU A 87 -19.66 -12.52 7.28
N HIS A 88 -18.34 -12.63 7.36
CA HIS A 88 -17.66 -12.99 8.61
C HIS A 88 -16.73 -11.86 9.05
N ALA A 89 -16.75 -11.55 10.34
CA ALA A 89 -15.86 -10.56 10.93
C ALA A 89 -14.53 -11.21 11.33
N GLU A 90 -13.45 -10.43 11.34
CA GLU A 90 -12.10 -10.85 11.76
C GLU A 90 -12.07 -11.66 13.05
N ARG A 91 -12.81 -11.21 14.07
CA ARG A 91 -12.89 -11.87 15.39
C ARG A 91 -13.40 -13.31 15.38
N ALA A 92 -14.05 -13.73 14.28
CA ALA A 92 -14.51 -15.10 14.11
C ALA A 92 -13.37 -16.07 13.75
N PHE A 93 -12.24 -15.53 13.31
CA PHE A 93 -11.08 -16.27 12.85
C PHE A 93 -9.97 -16.27 13.90
N GLU A 94 -9.12 -17.27 13.82
CA GLU A 94 -7.88 -17.32 14.56
C GLU A 94 -6.92 -16.24 14.02
N PRO A 95 -6.11 -15.60 14.90
CA PRO A 95 -5.17 -14.58 14.47
C PRO A 95 -4.10 -15.19 13.56
N ILE A 96 -3.79 -14.48 12.47
CA ILE A 96 -2.74 -14.86 11.53
C ILE A 96 -1.39 -14.64 12.21
N ARG A 97 -0.57 -15.70 12.28
CA ARG A 97 0.79 -15.68 12.82
C ARG A 97 1.83 -15.56 11.71
#